data_AF-A0A354D5C5-F1
#
_entry.id   AF-A0A354D5C5-F1
#
_cell.length_a   1.000
_cell.length_b   1.000
_cell.length_c   1.000
_cell.angle_alpha   90.00
_cell.angle_beta   90.00
_cell.angle_gamma   90.00
#
_symmetry.space_group_name_H-M   'P 1'
#
loop_
_entity.id
_entity.type
_entity.pdbx_description
1 polymer ?
#
loop_
_entity_poly.entity_id
_entity_poly.type
_entity_poly.pdbx_seq_one_letter_code
_entity_poly.pdbx_strand_id
1 'polypeptide(L)'
;MATNTFIDSAKVMSKGQITIPKDIREILGVSNGDRVTFVVENGNVRLINSAVYAMQMLQAQMTGEAAKAELTSEDAVMDLVKEVRAESEV
;
A
#
# COMPACT_ATOMS: atom_id res chain seq x y z
N MET A 1 23.02 6.43 9.93
CA MET A 1 21.94 5.54 9.46
C MET A 1 22.52 4.68 8.35
N ALA A 2 22.95 3.45 8.66
CA ALA A 2 23.55 2.58 7.65
C ALA A 2 22.46 2.17 6.64
N THR A 3 22.63 2.56 5.37
CA THR A 3 21.85 2.01 4.27
C THR A 3 22.24 0.54 4.12
N ASN A 4 21.41 -0.35 4.67
CA ASN A 4 21.59 -1.79 4.52
C ASN A 4 21.12 -2.20 3.13
N THR A 5 21.84 -1.73 2.11
CA THR A 5 21.55 -2.03 0.71
C THR A 5 21.96 -3.47 0.44
N PHE A 6 20.98 -4.35 0.37
CA PHE A 6 21.15 -5.74 -0.04
C PHE A 6 20.92 -5.85 -1.55
N ILE A 7 21.93 -6.33 -2.28
CA ILE A 7 21.86 -6.54 -3.73
C ILE A 7 21.96 -8.04 -3.96
N ASP A 8 20.92 -8.60 -4.56
CA ASP A 8 20.89 -10.00 -4.96
C ASP A 8 20.37 -10.12 -6.39
N SER A 9 20.81 -11.16 -7.10
CA SER A 9 20.46 -11.42 -8.48
C SER A 9 19.68 -12.73 -8.59
N ALA A 10 18.52 -12.69 -9.23
CA ALA A 10 17.72 -13.88 -9.46
C ALA A 10 17.71 -14.24 -10.95
N LYS A 11 17.78 -15.55 -11.24
CA LYS A 11 17.69 -16.07 -12.60
C LYS A 11 16.23 -16.19 -13.02
N VAL A 12 15.92 -15.73 -14.22
CA VAL A 12 14.63 -16.00 -14.87
C VAL A 12 14.61 -17.46 -15.32
N MET A 13 13.60 -18.19 -14.85
CA MET A 13 13.41 -19.59 -15.18
C MET A 13 12.70 -19.75 -16.53
N SER A 14 12.64 -20.98 -17.06
CA SER A 14 12.11 -21.29 -18.41
C SER A 14 10.66 -20.85 -18.66
N LYS A 15 9.88 -20.59 -17.60
CA LYS A 15 8.49 -20.10 -17.67
C LYS A 15 8.34 -18.60 -17.38
N GLY A 16 9.43 -17.83 -17.43
CA GLY A 16 9.42 -16.41 -17.06
C GLY A 16 9.25 -16.16 -15.56
N GLN A 17 9.39 -17.20 -14.73
CA GLN A 17 9.27 -17.09 -13.28
C GLN A 17 10.60 -16.64 -12.68
N ILE A 18 10.50 -15.79 -11.66
CA ILE A 18 11.63 -15.38 -10.81
C ILE A 18 11.31 -15.81 -9.38
N THR A 19 12.27 -16.41 -8.71
CA THR A 19 12.13 -16.75 -7.29
C THR A 19 12.54 -15.56 -6.44
N ILE A 20 11.71 -15.20 -5.46
CA ILE A 20 12.06 -14.20 -4.45
C ILE A 20 12.84 -14.92 -3.32
N PRO A 21 14.12 -14.59 -3.08
CA PRO A 21 14.91 -15.15 -1.99
C PRO A 21 14.21 -14.99 -0.63
N LYS A 22 14.53 -15.87 0.33
CA LYS A 22 13.90 -15.88 1.66
C LYS A 22 14.07 -14.53 2.36
N ASP A 23 15.28 -13.99 2.37
CA ASP A 23 15.60 -12.74 3.07
C ASP A 23 14.82 -11.54 2.50
N ILE A 24 14.65 -11.50 1.17
CA ILE A 24 13.83 -10.46 0.51
C ILE A 24 12.35 -10.61 0.85
N ARG A 25 11.84 -11.85 0.96
CA ARG A 25 10.44 -12.09 1.38
C ARG A 25 10.18 -11.62 2.81
N GLU A 26 11.12 -11.84 3.72
CA GLU A 26 11.02 -11.37 5.11
C GLU A 26 11.01 -9.84 5.18
N ILE A 27 11.86 -9.16 4.41
CA ILE A 27 11.89 -7.69 4.33
C ILE A 27 10.60 -7.13 3.72
N LEU A 28 10.08 -7.76 2.66
CA LEU A 28 8.81 -7.38 2.03
C LEU A 28 7.57 -7.74 2.86
N GLY A 29 7.73 -8.58 3.89
CA GLY A 29 6.63 -9.10 4.69
C GLY A 29 5.63 -9.92 3.87
N VAL A 30 6.12 -10.74 2.93
CA VAL A 30 5.27 -11.57 2.07
C VAL A 30 5.49 -13.07 2.30
N SER A 31 4.39 -13.80 2.34
CA SER A 31 4.31 -15.24 2.57
C SER A 31 3.64 -15.97 1.39
N ASN A 32 3.54 -17.30 1.49
CA ASN A 32 2.82 -18.08 0.48
C ASN A 32 1.34 -17.64 0.44
N GLY A 33 0.85 -17.28 -0.76
CA GLY A 33 -0.51 -16.79 -0.97
C GLY A 33 -0.62 -15.26 -1.02
N ASP A 34 0.41 -14.54 -0.58
CA ASP A 34 0.42 -13.07 -0.63
C ASP A 34 0.66 -12.55 -2.04
N ARG A 35 0.14 -11.35 -2.30
CA ARG A 35 0.29 -10.64 -3.57
C ARG A 35 1.39 -9.58 -3.48
N VAL A 36 2.15 -9.47 -4.56
CA VAL A 36 3.13 -8.40 -4.79
C VAL A 36 2.70 -7.55 -5.98
N THR A 37 2.88 -6.25 -5.87
CA THR A 37 2.62 -5.28 -6.93
C THR A 37 3.93 -4.89 -7.59
N PHE A 38 3.94 -4.88 -8.92
CA PHE A 38 5.05 -4.40 -9.72
C PHE A 38 4.78 -2.95 -10.13
N VAL A 39 5.64 -2.04 -9.72
CA VAL A 39 5.61 -0.63 -10.14
C VAL A 39 6.72 -0.42 -11.15
N VAL A 40 6.38 0.04 -12.35
CA VAL A 40 7.32 0.26 -13.45
C VAL A 40 7.44 1.76 -13.70
N GLU A 41 8.61 2.32 -13.43
CA GLU A 41 8.90 3.75 -13.57
C GLU A 41 10.29 3.94 -14.17
N ASN A 42 10.39 4.73 -15.25
CA ASN A 42 11.67 5.08 -15.88
C ASN A 42 12.57 3.87 -16.20
N GLY A 43 11.97 2.76 -16.66
CA GLY A 43 12.70 1.52 -16.96
C GLY A 43 13.16 0.72 -15.73
N ASN A 44 12.85 1.18 -14.51
CA ASN A 44 13.08 0.46 -13.27
C ASN A 44 11.80 -0.24 -12.84
N VAL A 45 11.93 -1.47 -12.33
CA VAL A 45 10.82 -2.22 -11.76
C VAL A 45 11.03 -2.34 -10.26
N ARG A 46 10.04 -1.92 -9.47
CA ARG A 46 10.02 -2.05 -8.01
C ARG A 46 8.94 -3.04 -7.62
N LEU A 47 9.28 -3.98 -6.72
CA LEU A 47 8.30 -4.86 -6.10
C LEU A 47 7.89 -4.29 -4.75
N ILE A 48 6.58 -4.24 -4.50
CA ILE A 48 6.01 -3.73 -3.25
C ILE A 48 4.92 -4.71 -2.79
N ASN A 49 4.77 -4.89 -1.48
CA ASN A 49 3.63 -5.63 -0.92
C ASN A 49 2.31 -4.97 -1.36
N SER A 50 1.39 -5.73 -1.97
CA SER A 50 0.18 -5.17 -2.55
C SER A 50 -0.76 -4.54 -1.53
N ALA A 51 -0.87 -5.13 -0.33
CA ALA A 51 -1.72 -4.59 0.72
C ALA A 51 -1.18 -3.26 1.24
N VAL A 52 0.13 -3.19 1.49
CA VAL A 52 0.81 -1.95 1.90
C VAL A 52 0.66 -0.88 0.82
N TYR A 53 0.85 -1.25 -0.45
CA TYR A 53 0.72 -0.30 -1.56
C TYR A 53 -0.71 0.24 -1.70
N ALA A 54 -1.72 -0.61 -1.58
CA ALA A 54 -3.13 -0.19 -1.62
C ALA A 54 -3.44 0.78 -0.48
N MET A 55 -2.98 0.48 0.75
CA MET A 55 -3.14 1.37 1.90
C MET A 55 -2.43 2.70 1.71
N GLN A 56 -1.21 2.71 1.15
CA GLN A 56 -0.48 3.94 0.84
C GLN A 56 -1.21 4.78 -0.21
N MET A 57 -1.75 4.16 -1.25
CA MET A 57 -2.54 4.85 -2.28
C MET A 57 -3.83 5.44 -1.68
N LEU A 58 -4.55 4.68 -0.84
CA LEU A 58 -5.74 5.16 -0.12
C LEU A 58 -5.41 6.34 0.79
N GLN A 59 -4.34 6.23 1.59
CA GLN A 59 -3.89 7.32 2.46
C GLN A 59 -3.48 8.56 1.65
N ALA A 60 -2.78 8.38 0.53
CA ALA A 60 -2.40 9.48 -0.34
C ALA A 60 -3.62 10.19 -0.95
N GLN A 61 -4.67 9.44 -1.30
CA GLN A 61 -5.95 10.00 -1.78
C GLN A 61 -6.70 10.73 -0.67
N MET A 62 -6.76 10.17 0.54
CA MET A 62 -7.40 10.80 1.70
C MET A 62 -6.62 12.00 2.26
N THR A 63 -5.35 12.16 1.90
CA THR A 63 -4.51 13.28 2.34
C THR A 63 -5.06 14.58 1.75
N GLY A 64 -5.60 15.44 2.60
CA GLY A 64 -6.23 16.71 2.22
C GLY A 64 -7.72 16.62 1.90
N GLU A 65 -8.33 15.43 1.91
CA GLU A 65 -9.78 15.29 1.79
C GLU A 65 -10.51 15.80 3.04
N ALA A 66 -9.96 15.58 4.24
CA ALA A 66 -10.51 16.16 5.48
C ALA A 66 -10.53 17.71 5.45
N ALA A 67 -9.51 18.32 4.84
CA ALA A 67 -9.46 19.77 4.66
C ALA A 67 -10.45 20.27 3.60
N LYS A 68 -10.72 19.48 2.55
CA LYS A 68 -11.74 19.79 1.53
C LYS A 68 -13.17 19.56 2.03
N ALA A 69 -13.35 18.64 2.98
CA ALA A 69 -14.63 18.32 3.60
C ALA A 69 -14.93 19.19 4.84
N GLU A 70 -14.08 20.17 5.16
CA GLU A 70 -14.17 21.01 6.36
C GLU A 70 -14.25 20.21 7.68
N LEU A 71 -13.79 18.96 7.67
CA LEU A 71 -13.74 18.07 8.83
C LEU A 71 -12.45 18.33 9.63
N THR A 72 -12.32 19.57 10.13
CA THR A 72 -11.13 20.02 10.87
C THR A 72 -11.29 19.91 12.40
N SER A 73 -12.46 19.49 12.89
CA SER A 73 -12.76 19.32 14.32
C SER A 73 -13.45 17.98 14.61
N GLU A 74 -13.27 17.49 15.83
CA GLU A 74 -13.96 16.27 16.31
C GLU A 74 -15.49 16.40 16.26
N ASP A 75 -16.01 17.62 16.50
CA ASP A 75 -17.44 17.91 16.41
C ASP A 75 -17.98 17.74 14.98
N ALA A 76 -17.25 18.22 13.97
CA ALA A 76 -17.64 18.07 12.56
C ALA A 76 -17.66 16.60 12.12
N VAL A 77 -16.75 15.78 12.66
CA VAL A 77 -16.75 14.33 12.43
C VAL A 77 -17.97 13.67 13.09
N MET A 78 -18.32 14.08 14.32
CA MET A 78 -19.48 13.52 15.03
C MET A 78 -20.79 13.87 14.34
N ASP A 79 -20.91 15.05 13.75
CA ASP A 79 -22.13 15.44 13.03
C ASP A 79 -22.28 14.71 11.70
N LEU A 80 -21.18 14.50 10.95
CA LEU A 80 -21.20 13.65 9.75
C LEU A 80 -21.62 12.21 10.07
N VAL A 81 -21.10 11.62 11.16
CA VAL A 81 -21.44 10.25 11.57
C VAL A 81 -22.93 10.12 11.94
N LYS A 82 -23.51 11.15 12.57
CA LYS A 82 -24.95 11.17 12.88
C LYS A 82 -25.79 11.23 11.61
N GLU A 83 -25.40 12.06 10.65
CA GLU A 83 -26.12 12.22 9.38
C GLU A 83 -26.13 10.91 8.56
N VAL A 84 -24.96 10.27 8.40
CA VAL A 84 -24.85 8.98 7.69
C VAL A 84 -25.67 7.86 8.35
N ARG A 85 -25.72 7.82 9.70
CA ARG A 85 -26.56 6.86 10.42
C ARG A 85 -28.05 7.11 10.20
N ALA A 86 -28.48 8.36 10.19
CA ALA A 86 -29.87 8.73 9.95
C ALA A 86 -30.32 8.40 8.51
N GLU A 87 -29.43 8.55 7.53
CA GLU A 87 -29.69 8.18 6.13
C GLU A 87 -29.83 6.66 5.92
N SER A 88 -29.20 5.85 6.77
CA SER A 88 -29.23 4.38 6.68
C SER A 88 -30.47 3.75 7.33
N GLU A 89 -31.28 4.53 8.04
CA GLU A 89 -32.54 4.09 8.67
C GLU A 89 -33.80 4.38 7.80
N VAL A 90 -33.61 4.77 6.53
CA VAL A 90 -34.69 5.03 5.55
C VAL A 90 -34.81 3.92 4.51
#